data_AF-A0A1Q2Z0L4-F1
#
_entry.id   AF-A0A1Q2Z0L4-F1
#
_cell.length_a   1.000
_cell.length_b   1.000
_cell.length_c   1.000
_cell.angle_alpha   90.00
_cell.angle_beta   90.00
_cell.angle_gamma   90.00
#
_symmetry.space_group_name_H-M   'P 1'
#
loop_
_entity.id
_entity.type
_entity.pdbx_description
1 polymer ?
#
loop_
_entity_poly.entity_id
_entity_poly.type
_entity_poly.pdbx_seq_one_letter_code
_entity_poly.pdbx_strand_id
1 'polypeptide(L)'
;MAAANQPFDRAALLTSLRANVAHLERGGAARDSGTIPICDAIDRTLPGRGLARAALHEVRATDAGATLAFCALLLARAAGAVLWIGAEPDAWRVARDHATATLAPVEMGAE
;
A
#
# COMPACT_ATOMS: atom_id res chain seq x y z
N MET A 1 -48.52 3.83 8.62
CA MET A 1 -48.04 3.63 7.25
C MET A 1 -46.68 2.95 7.32
N ALA A 2 -46.65 1.62 7.47
CA ALA A 2 -45.43 0.85 7.66
C ALA A 2 -44.71 0.70 6.32
N ALA A 3 -43.49 1.24 6.21
CA ALA A 3 -42.64 1.02 5.05
C ALA A 3 -42.31 -0.47 4.96
N ALA A 4 -42.76 -1.11 3.89
CA ALA A 4 -42.47 -2.51 3.62
C ALA A 4 -40.95 -2.72 3.55
N ASN A 5 -40.41 -3.49 4.49
CA ASN A 5 -39.07 -4.05 4.38
C ASN A 5 -39.10 -5.09 3.24
N GLN A 6 -38.93 -4.62 2.01
CA GLN A 6 -38.79 -5.51 0.86
C GLN A 6 -37.54 -6.39 1.09
N PRO A 7 -37.61 -7.70 0.83
CA PRO A 7 -36.44 -8.56 0.88
C PRO A 7 -35.53 -8.19 -0.29
N PHE A 8 -34.68 -7.17 -0.09
CA PHE A 8 -33.59 -6.90 -1.01
C PHE A 8 -32.66 -8.11 -1.00
N ASP A 9 -32.35 -8.63 -2.18
CA ASP A 9 -31.25 -9.58 -2.32
C ASP A 9 -29.96 -8.88 -1.90
N ARG A 10 -29.59 -9.10 -0.64
CA ARG A 10 -28.43 -8.49 0.01
C ARG A 10 -27.14 -8.82 -0.75
N ALA A 11 -27.05 -10.00 -1.38
CA ALA A 11 -25.88 -10.38 -2.15
C ALA A 11 -25.78 -9.58 -3.45
N ALA A 12 -26.90 -9.40 -4.16
CA ALA A 12 -26.96 -8.54 -5.34
C ALA A 12 -26.66 -7.07 -4.99
N LEU A 13 -27.21 -6.56 -3.88
CA LEU A 13 -26.95 -5.20 -3.41
C LEU A 13 -25.46 -4.99 -3.07
N LEU A 14 -24.85 -5.90 -2.32
CA LEU A 14 -23.42 -5.82 -1.97
C LEU A 14 -22.53 -5.94 -3.21
N THR A 15 -22.92 -6.75 -4.19
CA THR A 15 -22.20 -6.87 -5.46
C THR A 15 -22.25 -5.57 -6.25
N SER A 16 -23.42 -4.95 -6.35
CA SER A 16 -23.61 -3.64 -7.00
C SER A 16 -22.80 -2.54 -6.30
N LEU A 17 -22.84 -2.47 -4.97
CA LEU A 17 -22.08 -1.49 -4.20
C LEU A 17 -20.57 -1.65 -4.39
N ARG A 18 -20.06 -2.88 -4.34
CA ARG A 18 -18.64 -3.17 -4.59
C ARG A 18 -18.23 -2.79 -6.00
N ALA A 19 -19.09 -3.02 -7.00
CA ALA A 19 -18.83 -2.62 -8.39
C ALA A 19 -18.81 -1.09 -8.54
N ASN A 20 -19.66 -0.37 -7.81
CA ASN A 20 -19.69 1.09 -7.85
C ASN A 20 -18.48 1.72 -7.15
N VAL A 21 -18.14 1.25 -5.94
CA VAL A 21 -16.91 1.66 -5.23
C VAL A 21 -15.68 1.39 -6.09
N ALA A 22 -15.60 0.17 -6.65
CA ALA A 22 -14.57 -0.20 -7.60
C ALA A 22 -14.44 0.76 -8.78
N HIS A 23 -15.56 1.23 -9.34
CA HIS A 23 -15.56 2.16 -10.46
C HIS A 23 -15.06 3.54 -10.06
N LEU A 24 -15.54 4.06 -8.92
CA LEU A 24 -15.16 5.36 -8.38
C LEU A 24 -13.67 5.41 -7.98
N GLU A 25 -13.16 4.35 -7.36
CA GLU A 25 -11.77 4.27 -6.92
C GLU A 25 -10.79 4.06 -8.07
N ARG A 26 -11.21 3.42 -9.18
CA ARG A 26 -10.30 3.03 -10.27
C ARG A 26 -10.14 4.04 -11.40
N GLY A 27 -10.90 5.13 -11.42
CA GLY A 27 -10.74 6.22 -12.41
C GLY A 27 -10.49 5.74 -13.84
N GLY A 28 -11.33 4.83 -14.37
CA GLY A 28 -11.32 4.41 -15.78
C GLY A 28 -10.10 3.63 -16.32
N ALA A 29 -8.96 3.58 -15.63
CA ALA A 29 -7.69 3.10 -16.18
C ALA A 29 -7.25 1.69 -15.71
N ALA A 30 -7.94 1.10 -14.73
CA ALA A 30 -7.55 -0.18 -14.17
C ALA A 30 -8.22 -1.36 -14.90
N ARG A 31 -7.62 -1.78 -16.03
CA ARG A 31 -7.70 -3.18 -16.44
C ARG A 31 -6.27 -3.74 -16.34
N ASP A 32 -6.04 -4.57 -15.32
CA ASP A 32 -4.79 -5.31 -15.03
C ASP A 32 -3.52 -4.52 -14.67
N SER A 33 -3.60 -3.63 -13.68
CA SER A 33 -2.40 -3.05 -13.06
C SER A 33 -1.59 -4.04 -12.21
N GLY A 34 -2.13 -5.23 -11.90
CA GLY A 34 -1.50 -6.26 -11.06
C GLY A 34 -1.64 -5.99 -9.55
N THR A 35 -0.88 -6.73 -8.74
CA THR A 35 -0.90 -6.63 -7.27
C THR A 35 0.50 -6.41 -6.69
N ILE A 36 0.56 -5.81 -5.50
CA ILE A 36 1.77 -5.71 -4.67
C ILE A 36 1.74 -6.85 -3.64
N PRO A 37 2.74 -7.76 -3.63
CA PRO A 37 2.77 -8.88 -2.71
C PRO A 37 3.26 -8.48 -1.31
N ILE A 38 2.58 -9.00 -0.27
CA ILE A 38 2.94 -8.77 1.13
C ILE A 38 3.76 -9.96 1.64
N CYS A 39 3.07 -11.09 1.83
CA CYS A 39 3.61 -12.40 2.18
C CYS A 39 2.53 -13.46 1.90
N ASP A 40 2.96 -14.69 1.60
CA ASP A 40 2.07 -15.77 1.19
C ASP A 40 0.89 -16.03 2.14
N ALA A 41 1.12 -15.91 3.45
CA ALA A 41 0.09 -16.13 4.45
C ALA A 41 -1.06 -15.11 4.36
N ILE A 42 -0.73 -13.84 4.12
CA ILE A 42 -1.71 -12.75 4.00
C ILE A 42 -2.28 -12.72 2.59
N ASP A 43 -1.44 -12.83 1.57
CA ASP A 43 -1.86 -12.69 0.17
C ASP A 43 -2.95 -13.71 -0.17
N ARG A 44 -2.85 -14.96 0.31
CA ARG A 44 -3.89 -15.99 0.08
C ARG A 44 -5.28 -15.63 0.63
N THR A 45 -5.39 -14.75 1.61
CA THR A 45 -6.69 -14.34 2.16
C THR A 45 -7.29 -13.13 1.45
N LEU A 46 -6.48 -12.43 0.64
CA LEU A 46 -6.92 -11.26 -0.12
C LEU A 46 -7.57 -11.67 -1.45
N PRO A 47 -8.67 -11.00 -1.89
CA PRO A 47 -9.38 -11.36 -3.11
C PRO A 47 -8.52 -11.42 -4.38
N GLY A 48 -7.49 -10.58 -4.47
CA GLY A 48 -6.57 -10.50 -5.61
C GLY A 48 -5.23 -11.18 -5.40
N ARG A 49 -5.03 -11.90 -4.28
CA ARG A 49 -3.74 -12.48 -3.89
C ARG A 49 -2.60 -11.46 -3.76
N GLY A 50 -2.92 -10.34 -3.12
CA GLY A 50 -2.03 -9.20 -2.89
C GLY A 50 -2.82 -7.89 -2.84
N LEU A 51 -2.12 -6.77 -2.63
CA LEU A 51 -2.73 -5.44 -2.65
C LEU A 51 -2.93 -4.97 -4.08
N ALA A 52 -4.15 -4.66 -4.49
CA ALA A 52 -4.44 -4.18 -5.84
C ALA A 52 -3.64 -2.91 -6.17
N ARG A 53 -2.96 -2.86 -7.31
CA ARG A 53 -2.35 -1.61 -7.80
C ARG A 53 -3.43 -0.63 -8.27
N ALA A 54 -3.11 0.67 -8.23
CA ALA A 54 -4.07 1.74 -8.53
C ALA A 54 -5.33 1.69 -7.64
N ALA A 55 -5.14 1.37 -6.36
CA ALA A 55 -6.15 1.42 -5.31
C ALA A 55 -5.57 2.13 -4.08
N LEU A 56 -6.46 2.65 -3.23
CA LEU A 56 -6.08 3.23 -1.94
C LEU A 56 -6.11 2.14 -0.86
N HIS A 57 -4.96 1.91 -0.21
CA HIS A 57 -4.86 0.96 0.90
C HIS A 57 -4.62 1.73 2.20
N GLU A 58 -5.49 1.55 3.18
CA GLU A 58 -5.32 2.12 4.52
C GLU A 58 -4.59 1.14 5.43
N VAL A 59 -3.49 1.58 6.05
CA VAL A 59 -2.72 0.79 7.02
C VAL A 59 -2.98 1.34 8.42
N ARG A 60 -3.36 0.47 9.35
CA ARG A 60 -3.61 0.82 10.75
C ARG A 60 -2.89 -0.16 11.66
N ALA A 61 -2.08 0.34 12.58
CA ALA A 61 -1.55 -0.44 13.69
C ALA A 61 -1.52 0.41 14.97
N THR A 62 -1.43 -0.25 16.11
CA THR A 62 -1.30 0.41 17.42
C THR A 62 0.07 1.07 17.58
N ASP A 63 1.11 0.48 16.96
CA ASP A 63 2.47 0.98 17.00
C ASP A 63 2.83 1.71 15.70
N ALA A 64 3.32 2.94 15.84
CA ALA A 64 3.73 3.78 14.73
C ALA A 64 4.96 3.20 14.01
N GLY A 65 5.90 2.60 14.76
CA GLY A 65 7.09 1.97 14.20
C GLY A 65 6.76 0.79 13.29
N ALA A 66 5.87 -0.09 13.74
CA ALA A 66 5.36 -1.23 12.98
C ALA A 66 4.62 -0.78 11.72
N THR A 67 3.80 0.28 11.83
CA THR A 67 3.11 0.87 10.67
C THR A 67 4.11 1.36 9.63
N LEU A 68 5.12 2.12 10.06
CA LEU A 68 6.16 2.64 9.17
C LEU A 68 6.97 1.52 8.51
N ALA A 69 7.40 0.52 9.28
CA ALA A 69 8.15 -0.63 8.78
C ALA A 69 7.35 -1.45 7.76
N PHE A 70 6.05 -1.65 8.01
CA PHE A 70 5.16 -2.33 7.09
C PHE A 70 4.97 -1.53 5.79
N CYS A 71 4.73 -0.23 5.87
CA CYS A 71 4.64 0.63 4.69
C CYS A 71 5.95 0.62 3.89
N ALA A 72 7.11 0.72 4.55
CA ALA A 72 8.41 0.65 3.89
C ALA A 72 8.61 -0.68 3.13
N LEU A 73 8.19 -1.80 3.71
CA LEU A 73 8.21 -3.10 3.04
C LEU A 73 7.34 -3.12 1.76
N LEU A 74 6.12 -2.59 1.84
CA LEU A 74 5.22 -2.52 0.68
C LEU A 74 5.82 -1.66 -0.45
N LEU A 75 6.42 -0.52 -0.07
CA LEU A 75 7.04 0.39 -1.03
C LEU A 75 8.26 -0.24 -1.70
N ALA A 76 9.08 -1.00 -0.97
CA ALA A 76 10.18 -1.77 -1.54
C ALA A 76 9.70 -2.83 -2.54
N ARG A 77 8.49 -3.38 -2.35
CA ARG A 77 7.87 -4.38 -3.23
C ARG A 77 7.10 -3.78 -4.41
N ALA A 78 6.79 -2.48 -4.38
CA ALA A 78 5.96 -1.83 -5.38
C ALA A 78 6.64 -1.69 -6.75
N ALA A 79 7.95 -1.93 -6.84
CA ALA A 79 8.78 -1.90 -8.05
C ALA A 79 8.61 -0.61 -8.87
N GLY A 80 9.46 0.39 -8.60
CA GLY A 80 9.48 1.66 -9.29
C GLY A 80 9.83 2.83 -8.35
N ALA A 81 9.75 4.05 -8.88
CA ALA A 81 9.88 5.24 -8.05
C ALA A 81 8.68 5.35 -7.09
N VAL A 82 8.96 5.77 -5.86
CA VAL A 82 7.97 5.92 -4.79
C VAL A 82 7.96 7.38 -4.34
N LEU A 83 6.77 7.95 -4.23
CA LEU A 83 6.54 9.24 -3.57
C LEU A 83 6.13 8.98 -2.11
N TRP A 84 6.85 9.56 -1.16
CA TRP A 84 6.50 9.54 0.26
C TRP A 84 6.05 10.93 0.70
N ILE A 85 4.88 11.02 1.35
CA ILE A 85 4.30 12.26 1.85
C ILE A 85 4.14 12.12 3.36
N GLY A 86 5.02 12.79 4.11
CA GLY A 86 4.91 12.94 5.56
C GLY A 86 4.33 14.29 5.95
N ALA A 87 3.68 14.37 7.11
CA ALA A 87 3.24 15.66 7.66
C ALA A 87 4.41 16.53 8.14
N GLU A 88 5.53 15.88 8.49
CA GLU A 88 6.77 16.49 8.97
C GLU A 88 7.94 15.91 8.15
N PRO A 89 9.07 16.62 7.97
CA PRO A 89 10.24 16.06 7.32
C PRO A 89 10.72 14.79 8.04
N ASP A 90 10.76 13.66 7.35
CA ASP A 90 11.00 12.39 8.03
C ASP A 90 12.43 12.23 8.58
N ALA A 91 12.53 11.52 9.70
CA ALA A 91 13.78 11.11 10.33
C ALA A 91 14.67 10.19 9.45
N TRP A 92 14.12 9.50 8.44
CA TRP A 92 14.90 8.59 7.59
C TRP A 92 15.81 9.31 6.58
N ARG A 93 15.59 10.62 6.30
CA ARG A 93 16.58 11.44 5.55
C ARG A 93 17.88 11.57 6.33
N VAL A 94 17.80 11.77 7.65
CA VAL A 94 18.96 11.88 8.53
C VAL A 94 19.75 10.57 8.56
N ALA A 95 19.07 9.43 8.61
CA ALA A 95 19.71 8.12 8.57
C ALA A 95 20.46 7.84 7.24
N ARG A 96 19.92 8.32 6.11
CA ARG A 96 20.62 8.23 4.82
C ARG A 96 21.87 9.10 4.76
N ASP A 97 21.80 10.33 5.25
CA ASP A 97 22.95 11.24 5.23
C ASP A 97 24.11 10.71 6.10
N HIS A 98 23.81 10.06 7.24
CA HIS A 98 24.80 9.34 8.06
C HIS A 98 25.29 8.02 7.44
N ALA A 99 24.46 7.31 6.68
CA ALA A 99 24.87 6.08 6.00
C ALA A 99 25.85 6.36 4.84
N THR A 100 25.67 7.46 4.09
CA THR A 100 26.66 7.91 3.10
C THR A 100 27.98 8.37 3.71
N ALA A 101 27.98 8.84 4.97
CA ALA A 101 29.22 9.17 5.68
C ALA A 101 30.06 7.93 6.05
N THR A 102 29.46 6.73 6.09
CA THR A 102 30.15 5.47 6.44
C THR A 102 30.72 4.74 5.21
N LEU A 103 30.36 5.15 3.99
CA LEU A 103 30.87 4.57 2.74
C LEU A 103 31.76 5.57 1.96
N ALA A 104 32.57 6.37 2.67
CA ALA A 104 33.71 7.01 2.02
C ALA A 104 34.63 5.90 1.44
N PRO A 105 35.12 6.04 0.20
CA PRO A 105 36.03 5.04 -0.36
C PRO A 105 37.27 4.97 0.52
N VAL A 106 37.72 3.75 0.85
CA VAL A 106 39.06 3.53 1.39
C VAL A 106 40.03 4.05 0.32
N GLU A 107 40.69 5.17 0.61
CA GLU A 107 41.81 5.60 -0.23
C GLU A 107 42.89 4.53 -0.15
N MET A 108 43.01 3.78 -1.24
CA MET A 108 44.14 2.91 -1.51
C MET A 108 45.36 3.83 -1.66
N GLY A 109 46.12 3.95 -0.57
CA GLY A 109 47.44 4.58 -0.59
C GLY A 109 48.32 3.88 -1.62
N ALA A 110 48.77 4.63 -2.62
CA ALA A 110 49.92 4.26 -3.42
C ALA A 110 51.15 4.75 -2.66
N GLU A 111 51.97 3.81 -2.18
CA GLU A 111 53.39 4.05 -1.93
C GLU A 111 54.11 4.44 -3.23
#